data_AF-A0A3N9XAQ6-F1
#
_entry.id   AF-A0A3N9XAQ6-F1
#
_cell.length_a   1.000
_cell.length_b   1.000
_cell.length_c   1.000
_cell.angle_alpha   90.00
_cell.angle_beta   90.00
_cell.angle_gamma   90.00
#
_symmetry.space_group_name_H-M   'P 1'
#
loop_
_entity.id
_entity.type
_entity.pdbx_description
1 polymer ?
#
loop_
_entity_poly.entity_id
_entity_poly.type
_entity_poly.pdbx_seq_one_letter_code
_entity_poly.pdbx_strand_id
1 'polypeptide(L)' 'MAHLIPAARAARASLATKGRSLSRDNLADAMRDDGHGVSNARASLLLKILKAEHDVTTIGPVSVRPRRQEPEPLSEVVA' A
#
# COMPACT_ATOMS: atom_id res chain seq x y z
N MET A 1 16.24 11.40 0.70
CA MET A 1 14.90 10.89 0.30
C MET A 1 14.13 10.37 1.50
N ALA A 2 14.73 9.56 2.36
CA ALA A 2 14.05 8.94 3.51
C ALA A 2 13.28 9.95 4.40
N HIS A 3 13.84 11.14 4.63
CA HIS A 3 13.17 12.19 5.42
C HIS A 3 11.88 12.74 4.79
N LEU A 4 11.66 12.54 3.48
CA LEU A 4 10.46 13.02 2.78
C LEU A 4 9.34 11.98 2.74
N ILE A 5 9.61 10.73 3.11
CA ILE A 5 8.60 9.66 3.09
C ILE A 5 7.46 9.95 4.06
N PRO A 6 7.70 10.37 5.33
CA PRO A 6 6.60 10.73 6.23
C PRO A 6 5.77 11.90 5.69
N ALA A 7 6.41 12.94 5.16
CA ALA A 7 5.74 14.07 4.54
C ALA A 7 4.90 13.66 3.32
N ALA A 8 5.42 12.79 2.46
CA ALA A 8 4.69 12.29 1.29
C ALA A 8 3.47 11.44 1.68
N ARG A 9 3.54 10.67 2.77
CA ARG A 9 2.38 9.95 3.32
C ARG A 9 1.32 10.91 3.88
N ALA A 10 1.74 11.96 4.59
CA ALA A 10 0.83 13.00 5.07
C ALA A 10 0.13 13.73 3.90
N ALA A 11 0.89 14.11 2.87
CA ALA A 11 0.35 14.70 1.64
C ALA A 11 -0.65 13.77 0.95
N ARG A 12 -0.36 12.46 0.85
CA ARG A 12 -1.31 11.46 0.32
C ARG A 12 -2.62 11.42 1.13
N ALA A 13 -2.53 11.43 2.47
CA ALA A 13 -3.72 11.46 3.31
C ALA A 13 -4.53 12.76 3.09
N SER A 14 -3.87 13.90 3.00
CA SER A 14 -4.48 15.20 2.69
C SER A 14 -5.20 15.18 1.33
N LEU A 15 -4.60 14.57 0.30
CA LEU A 15 -5.24 14.40 -1.01
C LEU A 15 -6.49 13.53 -0.93
N ALA A 16 -6.43 12.42 -0.17
CA ALA A 16 -7.58 11.53 0.01
C ALA A 16 -8.75 12.24 0.73
N THR A 17 -8.47 13.02 1.79
CA THR A 17 -9.47 13.84 2.48
C THR A 17 -10.10 14.88 1.56
N LYS A 18 -9.32 15.44 0.63
CA LYS A 18 -9.77 16.41 -0.38
C LYS A 18 -10.45 15.75 -1.59
N GLY A 19 -10.58 14.42 -1.63
CA GLY A 19 -11.13 13.69 -2.78
C GLY A 19 -10.27 13.78 -4.04
N ARG A 20 -8.99 14.16 -3.93
CA ARG A 20 -8.07 14.28 -5.06
C ARG A 20 -7.33 12.98 -5.31
N SER A 21 -7.12 12.66 -6.59
CA SER A 21 -6.37 11.48 -7.00
C SER A 21 -4.87 11.61 -6.67
N LEU A 22 -4.23 10.49 -6.37
CA LEU A 22 -2.79 10.42 -6.13
C LEU A 22 -2.04 10.43 -7.47
N SER A 23 -1.68 11.62 -7.95
CA SER A 23 -0.85 11.85 -9.13
C SER A 23 0.47 12.52 -8.76
N ARG A 24 1.44 12.53 -9.68
CA ARG A 24 2.73 13.21 -9.48
C ARG A 24 2.55 14.69 -9.16
N ASP A 25 1.72 15.38 -9.94
CA ASP A 25 1.48 16.82 -9.78
C ASP A 25 0.78 17.12 -8.47
N ASN A 26 -0.32 16.42 -8.18
CA ASN A 26 -1.06 16.60 -6.93
C ASN A 26 -0.19 16.31 -5.70
N LEU A 27 0.70 15.33 -5.78
CA LEU A 27 1.64 15.02 -4.71
C LEU A 27 2.69 16.12 -4.54
N ALA A 28 3.26 16.61 -5.65
CA ALA A 28 4.26 17.68 -5.60
C ALA A 28 3.66 18.97 -5.05
N ASP A 29 2.43 19.31 -5.46
CA ASP A 29 1.73 20.51 -5.00
C ASP A 29 1.36 20.39 -3.53
N ALA A 30 0.77 19.28 -3.10
CA ALA A 30 0.46 19.06 -1.69
C ALA A 30 1.71 19.11 -0.80
N MET A 31 2.83 18.53 -1.24
CA MET A 31 4.09 18.63 -0.50
C MET A 31 4.63 20.06 -0.42
N ARG A 32 4.50 20.86 -1.49
CA ARG A 32 4.91 22.27 -1.48
C ARG A 32 4.02 23.13 -0.60
N ASP A 33 2.70 22.89 -0.64
CA ASP A 33 1.73 23.55 0.23
C ASP A 33 2.06 23.28 1.71
N ASP A 34 2.53 22.08 2.03
CA ASP A 34 2.97 21.67 3.37
C ASP A 34 4.42 22.13 3.71
N GLY A 35 5.06 22.94 2.84
CA GLY A 35 6.40 23.51 3.07
C GLY A 35 7.57 22.62 2.65
N HIS A 36 7.31 21.49 2.00
CA HIS A 36 8.33 20.57 1.50
C HIS A 36 8.66 20.83 0.02
N GLY A 37 9.75 21.55 -0.23
CA GLY A 37 10.27 21.76 -1.58
C GLY A 37 10.67 20.46 -2.27
N VAL A 38 9.94 20.07 -3.31
CA VAL A 38 10.23 18.85 -4.10
C VAL A 38 10.26 19.11 -5.61
N SER A 39 11.24 18.51 -6.28
CA SER A 39 11.31 18.46 -7.74
C SER A 39 10.37 17.40 -8.29
N ASN A 40 9.98 17.53 -9.56
CA ASN A 40 9.10 16.56 -10.22
C ASN A 40 9.70 15.15 -10.28
N ALA A 41 11.02 15.03 -10.45
CA ALA A 41 11.71 13.74 -10.42
C ALA A 41 11.61 13.09 -9.03
N ARG A 42 11.76 13.89 -7.97
CA ARG A 42 11.64 13.44 -6.57
C ARG A 42 10.20 13.03 -6.25
N ALA A 43 9.21 13.81 -6.68
CA ALA A 43 7.79 13.48 -6.54
C ALA A 43 7.44 12.17 -7.26
N SER A 44 7.99 11.93 -8.46
CA SER A 44 7.79 10.67 -9.19
C SER A 44 8.35 9.46 -8.44
N LEU A 45 9.53 9.59 -7.83
CA LEU A 45 10.10 8.53 -7.00
C LEU A 45 9.25 8.25 -5.76
N LEU A 46 8.80 9.29 -5.07
CA LEU A 46 7.91 9.18 -3.90
C LEU A 46 6.58 8.52 -4.28
N LEU A 47 5.99 8.90 -5.42
CA LEU A 47 4.76 8.31 -5.93
C LEU A 47 4.89 6.79 -6.12
N LYS A 48 6.01 6.32 -6.70
CA LYS A 48 6.27 4.89 -6.89
C LYS A 48 6.34 4.14 -5.56
N ILE A 49 7.01 4.71 -4.57
CA ILE A 49 7.09 4.13 -3.22
C ILE A 49 5.70 4.03 -2.59
N LEU A 50 4.92 5.12 -2.63
CA LEU A 50 3.57 5.15 -2.04
C LEU A 50 2.61 4.16 -2.72
N LYS A 51 2.74 3.93 -4.03
CA LYS A 51 1.96 2.92 -4.75
C LYS A 51 2.33 1.50 -4.32
N ALA A 52 3.63 1.20 -4.24
CA ALA A 52 4.10 -0.11 -3.75
C ALA A 52 3.62 -0.39 -2.31
N GLU A 53 3.62 0.62 -1.43
CA GLU A 53 3.07 0.48 -0.06
C GLU A 53 1.56 0.18 -0.06
N HIS A 54 0.80 0.80 -0.97
CA HIS A 54 -0.63 0.54 -1.10
C HIS A 54 -0.91 -0.87 -1.62
N ASP A 55 -0.14 -1.34 -2.60
CA ASP A 55 -0.30 -2.69 -3.16
C ASP A 55 0.00 -3.74 -2.08
N VAL A 56 1.06 -3.56 -1.28
CA VAL A 56 1.35 -4.44 -0.13
C VAL A 56 0.22 -4.44 0.90
N THR A 57 -0.41 -3.29 1.14
CA THR A 57 -1.55 -3.19 2.08
C THR A 57 -2.83 -3.82 1.53
N THR A 58 -3.02 -3.76 0.21
CA THR A 58 -4.17 -4.38 -0.47
C THR A 58 -4.03 -5.90 -0.52
N ILE A 59 -2.79 -6.41 -0.58
CA ILE A 59 -2.46 -7.83 -0.37
C ILE A 59 -2.36 -8.10 1.15
N GLY A 60 -3.41 -7.77 1.91
CA GLY A 60 -3.64 -8.37 3.23
C GLY A 60 -3.76 -9.89 3.09
N PRO A 61 -3.48 -10.70 4.13
CA PRO A 61 -3.20 -12.11 3.98
C PRO A 61 -4.39 -12.76 3.29
N VAL A 62 -4.18 -13.25 2.07
CA VAL A 62 -4.96 -14.39 1.60
C VAL A 62 -4.68 -15.45 2.65
N SER A 63 -5.58 -15.58 3.63
CA SER A 63 -5.71 -16.79 4.41
C SER A 63 -5.90 -17.89 3.39
N VAL A 64 -4.79 -18.49 2.98
CA VAL A 64 -4.76 -19.84 2.48
C VAL A 64 -5.40 -20.63 3.61
N ARG A 65 -6.71 -20.87 3.50
CA ARG A 65 -7.42 -21.74 4.43
C ARG A 65 -6.59 -23.02 4.47
N PRO A 66 -6.09 -23.47 5.63
CA PRO A 66 -5.52 -24.81 5.69
C PRO A 66 -6.65 -25.71 5.22
N ARG A 67 -6.43 -26.41 4.10
CA ARG A 67 -7.31 -27.50 3.67
C ARG A 67 -7.53 -28.32 4.93
N ARG A 68 -8.77 -28.43 5.41
CA ARG A 68 -9.12 -29.42 6.44
C ARG A 68 -8.54 -30.73 5.93
N GLN A 69 -7.49 -31.24 6.58
CA GLN A 69 -7.18 -32.65 6.51
C GLN A 69 -8.43 -33.32 7.04
N GLU A 70 -9.21 -33.87 6.12
CA GLU A 70 -10.30 -34.76 6.44
C GLU A 70 -9.67 -35.93 7.22
N PRO A 71 -10.19 -36.27 8.42
CA PRO A 71 -9.68 -37.42 9.14
C PRO A 71 -9.94 -38.65 8.28
N GLU A 72 -8.87 -39.35 7.88
CA GLU A 72 -8.96 -40.62 7.17
C GLU A 72 -9.99 -41.51 7.87
N PRO A 73 -11.03 -42.01 7.17
CA PRO A 73 -11.94 -42.95 7.80
C PRO A 73 -11.14 -44.21 8.13
N LEU A 74 -11.24 -44.64 9.39
CA LEU A 74 -10.90 -45.99 9.82
C LEU A 74 -11.64 -46.97 8.91
N SER A 75 -10.98 -47.42 7.85
CA SER A 75 -11.40 -48.57 7.06
C SER A 75 -11.09 -49.82 7.89
N GLU A 76 -12.04 -50.07 8.79
CA GLU A 76 -12.39 -51.37 9.30
C GLU A 76 -12.79 -52.32 8.15
N VAL A 77 -12.51 -53.62 8.35
CA VAL A 77 -13.01 -54.79 7.60
C VAL A 77 -12.26 -55.09 6.27
N VAL A 78 -11.71 -56.30 6.03
CA VAL A 78 -12.40 -57.60 5.91
C VAL A 78 -11.45 -58.81 6.16
N ALA A 79 -12.00 -59.81 6.86
CA ALA A 79 -11.80 -61.28 6.87
C ALA A 79 -10.43 -61.92 7.16
#